data_AF-D8RDV5-F1
#
_entry.id   AF-D8RDV5-F1
#
_cell.length_a   1.000
_cell.length_b   1.000
_cell.length_c   1.000
_cell.angle_alpha   90.00
_cell.angle_beta   90.00
_cell.angle_gamma   90.00
#
_symmetry.space_group_name_H-M   'P 1'
#
loop_
_entity.id
_entity.type
_entity.pdbx_description
1 polymer ?
#
loop_
_entity_poly.entity_id
_entity_poly.type
_entity_poly.pdbx_seq_one_letter_code
_entity_poly.pdbx_strand_id
1 'polypeptide(L)'
;MQYTLLISALVREGRFHDAVGWFQRMLLEGRKPDRVCFVAVVGAYGGIGNLDKAKFIHGYLYRSGYEADIIVGTALVNLYAKCGSIRNARLMFGRITSSSPVLWNAMITAYTQSGYVELYCGEVVSLFQRMCLQGIRGNQVTFVAVLNACVGPSMAEEVEWIHGLVTESGFQGELLVQTALIKAYGRAKLAGIATRIFEGIVERDIVAWNTMV
;
A
#
# COMPACT_ATOMS: atom_id res chain seq x y z
N MET A 1 22.71 14.76 -10.33
CA MET A 1 21.93 14.35 -11.52
C MET A 1 22.34 12.97 -12.06
N GLN A 2 23.61 12.68 -12.40
CA GLN A 2 24.01 11.33 -12.88
C GLN A 2 23.71 10.20 -11.87
N TYR A 3 24.07 10.37 -10.59
CA TYR A 3 23.79 9.39 -9.54
C TYR A 3 22.30 9.11 -9.36
N THR A 4 21.47 10.15 -9.27
CA THR A 4 20.02 10.02 -9.10
C THR A 4 19.39 9.17 -10.21
N LEU A 5 19.78 9.41 -11.46
CA LEU A 5 19.27 8.67 -12.62
C LEU A 5 19.70 7.20 -12.59
N LEU A 6 20.97 6.94 -12.28
CA LEU A 6 21.52 5.59 -12.17
C LEU A 6 20.83 4.80 -11.05
N ILE A 7 20.71 5.39 -9.85
CA ILE A 7 20.02 4.76 -8.71
C ILE A 7 18.56 4.47 -9.08
N SER A 8 17.87 5.42 -9.71
CA SER A 8 16.48 5.24 -10.14
C SER A 8 16.32 4.18 -11.23
N ALA A 9 17.32 3.99 -12.10
CA ALA A 9 17.33 2.92 -13.09
C ALA A 9 17.53 1.55 -12.42
N LEU A 10 18.52 1.42 -11.53
CA LEU A 10 18.79 0.18 -10.80
C LEU A 10 17.60 -0.28 -9.96
N VAL A 11 16.88 0.65 -9.33
CA VAL A 11 15.65 0.34 -8.58
C VAL A 11 14.57 -0.26 -9.49
N ARG A 12 14.40 0.28 -10.70
CA ARG A 12 13.43 -0.23 -11.68
C ARG A 12 13.80 -1.62 -12.18
N GLU A 13 15.10 -1.91 -12.29
CA GLU A 13 15.63 -3.24 -12.64
C GLU A 13 15.60 -4.24 -11.46
N GLY A 14 15.16 -3.83 -10.27
CA GLY A 14 15.17 -4.69 -9.07
C GLY A 14 16.56 -4.89 -8.46
N ARG A 15 17.58 -4.17 -8.95
CA ARG A 15 18.98 -4.25 -8.48
C ARG A 15 19.19 -3.39 -7.23
N PHE A 16 18.47 -3.73 -6.17
CA PHE A 16 18.38 -2.88 -4.98
C PHE A 16 19.70 -2.72 -4.23
N HIS A 17 20.50 -3.78 -4.12
CA HIS A 17 21.82 -3.73 -3.47
C HIS A 17 22.78 -2.80 -4.20
N ASP A 18 22.80 -2.84 -5.54
CA ASP A 18 23.62 -1.97 -6.37
C ASP A 18 23.18 -0.51 -6.23
N ALA A 19 21.87 -0.25 -6.23
CA ALA A 19 21.33 1.10 -6.04
C ALA A 19 21.78 1.70 -4.69
N VAL A 20 21.74 0.90 -3.61
CA VAL A 20 22.23 1.32 -2.29
C VAL A 20 23.75 1.54 -2.30
N GLY A 21 24.52 0.70 -3.00
CA GLY A 21 25.97 0.87 -3.15
C GLY A 21 26.33 2.19 -3.85
N TRP A 22 25.63 2.52 -4.94
CA TRP A 22 25.80 3.80 -5.64
C TRP A 22 25.38 5.01 -4.81
N PHE A 23 24.33 4.87 -3.98
CA PHE A 23 23.96 5.90 -3.01
C PHE A 23 25.06 6.11 -1.97
N GLN A 24 25.60 5.04 -1.39
CA GLN A 24 26.71 5.16 -0.42
C GLN A 24 27.94 5.83 -1.05
N ARG A 25 28.28 5.47 -2.29
CA ARG A 25 29.35 6.13 -3.04
C ARG A 25 29.07 7.62 -3.25
N MET A 26 27.84 7.98 -3.62
CA MET A 26 27.43 9.38 -3.75
C MET A 26 27.69 10.18 -2.47
N LEU A 27 27.38 9.59 -1.31
CA LEU A 27 27.62 10.20 0.00
C LEU A 27 29.11 10.34 0.32
N LEU A 28 29.93 9.32 0.03
CA LEU A 28 31.38 9.34 0.24
C LEU A 28 32.07 10.41 -0.62
N GLU A 29 31.56 10.67 -1.82
CA GLU A 29 32.03 11.76 -2.70
C GLU A 29 31.51 13.15 -2.28
N GLY A 30 30.81 13.25 -1.15
CA GLY A 30 30.28 14.52 -0.62
C GLY A 30 29.12 15.11 -1.46
N ARG A 31 28.54 14.33 -2.37
CA ARG A 31 27.43 14.80 -3.22
C ARG A 31 26.12 14.73 -2.44
N LYS A 32 25.38 15.84 -2.39
CA LYS A 32 24.08 15.91 -1.70
C LYS A 32 22.98 15.22 -2.50
N PRO A 33 22.27 14.23 -1.93
CA PRO A 33 21.09 13.65 -2.55
C PRO A 33 19.96 14.67 -2.63
N ASP A 34 19.16 14.59 -3.69
CA ASP A 34 17.92 15.33 -3.85
C ASP A 34 16.70 14.46 -3.47
N ARG A 35 15.50 15.06 -3.47
CA ARG A 35 14.25 14.36 -3.14
C ARG A 35 14.02 13.12 -4.01
N VAL A 36 14.33 13.19 -5.31
CA VAL A 36 14.12 12.07 -6.24
C VAL A 36 15.04 10.91 -5.89
N CYS A 37 16.31 11.21 -5.57
CA CYS A 37 17.27 10.22 -5.09
C CYS A 37 16.82 9.56 -3.79
N PHE A 38 16.23 10.33 -2.87
CA PHE A 38 15.71 9.78 -1.61
C PHE A 38 14.55 8.81 -1.83
N VAL A 39 13.58 9.15 -2.66
CA VAL A 39 12.48 8.25 -2.99
C VAL A 39 13.01 6.97 -3.63
N ALA A 40 13.96 7.08 -4.57
CA ALA A 40 14.55 5.93 -5.23
C ALA A 40 15.32 5.02 -4.24
N VAL A 41 16.19 5.59 -3.39
CA VAL A 41 16.97 4.78 -2.44
C VAL A 41 16.09 4.18 -1.34
N VAL A 42 15.06 4.89 -0.86
CA VAL A 42 14.06 4.33 0.05
C VAL A 42 13.34 3.16 -0.59
N GLY A 43 12.99 3.27 -1.88
CA GLY A 43 12.47 2.16 -2.69
C GLY A 43 13.41 0.97 -2.74
N ALA A 44 14.73 1.20 -2.93
CA ALA A 44 15.74 0.15 -2.90
C ALA A 44 15.81 -0.54 -1.53
N TYR A 45 15.87 0.23 -0.44
CA TYR A 45 15.86 -0.32 0.92
C TYR A 45 14.58 -1.14 1.20
N GLY A 46 13.44 -0.69 0.68
CA GLY A 46 12.18 -1.44 0.76
C GLY A 46 12.21 -2.74 -0.04
N GLY A 47 12.86 -2.75 -1.19
CA GLY A 47 13.08 -3.98 -1.97
C GLY A 47 14.02 -4.98 -1.29
N ILE A 48 14.97 -4.51 -0.48
CA ILE A 48 15.84 -5.37 0.35
C ILE A 48 15.07 -5.94 1.55
N GLY A 49 14.07 -5.24 2.08
CA GLY A 49 13.21 -5.73 3.17
C GLY A 49 13.90 -5.89 4.53
N ASN A 50 15.02 -5.20 4.76
CA ASN A 50 15.77 -5.27 6.02
C ASN A 50 15.45 -4.08 6.94
N LEU A 51 14.95 -4.36 8.15
CA LEU A 51 14.49 -3.34 9.09
C LEU A 51 15.61 -2.43 9.63
N ASP A 52 16.81 -2.95 9.86
CA ASP A 52 17.91 -2.14 10.39
C ASP A 52 18.45 -1.18 9.33
N LYS A 53 18.51 -1.64 8.08
CA LYS A 53 18.79 -0.77 6.93
C LYS A 53 17.70 0.29 6.73
N ALA A 54 16.43 -0.05 6.94
CA ALA A 54 15.33 0.92 6.89
C ALA A 54 15.47 2.02 7.96
N LYS A 55 15.83 1.64 9.20
CA LYS A 55 16.12 2.62 10.27
C LYS A 55 17.31 3.50 9.95
N PHE A 56 18.36 2.95 9.32
CA PHE A 56 19.53 3.72 8.88
C PHE A 56 19.14 4.84 7.91
N ILE A 57 18.43 4.52 6.82
CA ILE A 57 18.03 5.53 5.83
C ILE A 57 17.04 6.53 6.41
N HIS A 58 16.10 6.09 7.25
CA HIS A 58 15.21 7.00 7.96
C HIS A 58 15.99 8.00 8.83
N GLY A 59 16.97 7.54 9.61
CA GLY A 59 17.81 8.45 10.41
C GLY A 59 18.61 9.45 9.56
N TYR A 60 19.05 9.05 8.36
CA TYR A 60 19.68 9.97 7.41
C TYR A 60 18.71 11.03 6.89
N LEU A 61 17.49 10.63 6.51
CA LEU A 61 16.43 11.53 6.03
C LEU A 61 15.98 12.52 7.11
N TYR A 62 15.90 12.08 8.35
CA TYR A 62 15.63 12.92 9.51
C TYR A 62 16.66 14.06 9.62
N ARG A 63 17.96 13.71 9.64
CA ARG A 63 19.05 14.71 9.69
C ARG A 63 19.12 15.60 8.46
N SER A 64 18.60 15.13 7.32
CA SER A 64 18.57 15.90 6.08
C SER A 64 17.34 16.82 5.97
N GLY A 65 16.40 16.76 6.93
CA GLY A 65 15.19 17.58 6.94
C GLY A 65 14.06 17.10 6.02
N TYR A 66 14.12 15.87 5.52
CA TYR A 66 13.14 15.34 4.55
C TYR A 66 12.05 14.45 5.16
N GLU A 67 12.06 14.24 6.48
CA GLU A 67 11.08 13.34 7.13
C GLU A 67 9.63 13.82 6.96
N ALA A 68 9.41 15.14 6.98
CA ALA A 68 8.08 15.76 6.86
C ALA A 68 7.62 15.97 5.40
N ASP A 69 8.48 15.73 4.40
CA ASP A 69 8.09 15.80 2.99
C ASP A 69 7.11 14.67 2.68
N ILE A 70 5.93 15.00 2.13
CA ILE A 70 4.85 14.02 1.91
C ILE A 70 5.29 12.86 1.00
N ILE A 71 6.15 13.13 0.01
CA ILE A 71 6.58 12.12 -0.96
C ILE A 71 7.58 11.18 -0.29
N VAL A 72 8.57 11.73 0.42
CA VAL A 72 9.55 10.94 1.17
C VAL A 72 8.90 10.19 2.33
N GLY A 73 8.01 10.84 3.08
CA GLY A 73 7.26 10.26 4.18
C GLY A 73 6.37 9.11 3.72
N THR A 74 5.67 9.25 2.59
CA THR A 74 4.91 8.15 1.99
C THR A 74 5.81 6.99 1.57
N ALA A 75 7.00 7.28 1.01
CA ALA A 75 7.98 6.24 0.71
C ALA A 75 8.49 5.53 1.98
N LEU A 76 8.65 6.25 3.10
CA LEU A 76 9.02 5.68 4.40
C LEU A 76 7.92 4.77 4.98
N VAL A 77 6.64 5.12 4.82
CA VAL A 77 5.51 4.23 5.18
C VAL A 77 5.62 2.90 4.43
N ASN A 78 5.80 2.96 3.10
CA ASN A 78 5.97 1.77 2.26
C ASN A 78 7.23 0.97 2.60
N LEU A 79 8.36 1.63 2.89
CA LEU A 79 9.59 0.99 3.34
C LEU A 79 9.35 0.16 4.60
N TYR A 80 8.75 0.75 5.62
CA TYR A 80 8.50 0.05 6.88
C TYR A 80 7.49 -1.08 6.73
N ALA A 81 6.48 -0.92 5.87
CA ALA A 81 5.56 -2.00 5.52
C ALA A 81 6.29 -3.20 4.91
N LYS A 82 7.15 -2.97 3.91
CA LYS A 82 7.96 -4.02 3.25
C LYS A 82 8.97 -4.68 4.18
N CYS A 83 9.45 -3.96 5.20
CA CYS A 83 10.32 -4.52 6.24
C CYS A 83 9.53 -5.19 7.39
N GLY A 84 8.23 -5.45 7.23
CA GLY A 84 7.38 -6.13 8.22
C GLY A 84 7.09 -5.31 9.48
N SER A 85 7.32 -3.99 9.46
CA SER A 85 7.20 -3.13 10.64
C SER A 85 6.02 -2.18 10.53
N ILE A 86 4.81 -2.72 10.67
CA ILE A 86 3.56 -1.93 10.63
C ILE A 86 3.52 -0.82 11.69
N ARG A 87 4.13 -1.07 12.86
CA ARG A 87 4.25 -0.07 13.93
C ARG A 87 5.02 1.17 13.47
N ASN A 88 6.17 0.99 12.81
CA ASN A 88 6.96 2.11 12.31
C ASN A 88 6.26 2.80 11.13
N ALA A 89 5.59 2.04 10.25
CA ALA A 89 4.77 2.61 9.18
C ALA A 89 3.66 3.53 9.74
N ARG A 90 2.96 3.10 10.79
CA ARG A 90 1.92 3.90 11.48
C ARG A 90 2.49 5.15 12.15
N LEU A 91 3.67 5.06 12.75
CA LEU A 91 4.35 6.23 13.33
C LEU A 91 4.69 7.26 12.25
N MET A 92 5.20 6.82 11.10
CA MET A 92 5.47 7.72 9.97
C MET A 92 4.19 8.34 9.42
N PHE A 93 3.15 7.54 9.22
CA PHE A 93 1.85 8.03 8.76
C PHE A 93 1.29 9.12 9.69
N GLY A 94 1.39 8.95 11.01
CA GLY A 94 0.91 9.93 11.99
C GLY A 94 1.75 11.21 12.08
N ARG A 95 3.00 11.22 11.59
CA ARG A 95 3.86 12.40 11.57
C ARG A 95 3.61 13.33 10.38
N ILE A 96 3.04 12.80 9.29
CA ILE A 96 2.80 13.57 8.08
C ILE A 96 1.50 14.35 8.23
N THR A 97 1.59 15.67 8.36
CA THR A 97 0.44 16.56 8.53
C THR A 97 -0.34 16.78 7.24
N SER A 98 0.31 16.61 6.09
CA SER A 98 -0.29 16.74 4.77
C SER A 98 -0.99 15.44 4.36
N SER A 99 -2.25 15.54 3.99
CA SER A 99 -3.08 14.38 3.64
C SER A 99 -3.10 14.20 2.12
N SER A 100 -2.83 12.99 1.63
CA SER A 100 -2.99 12.66 0.20
C SER A 100 -3.55 11.25 0.02
N PRO A 101 -4.33 10.98 -1.05
CA PRO A 101 -4.81 9.63 -1.34
C PRO A 101 -3.69 8.59 -1.40
N VAL A 102 -2.50 8.98 -1.87
CA VAL A 102 -1.33 8.10 -1.98
C VAL A 102 -0.82 7.68 -0.59
N LEU A 103 -0.78 8.60 0.38
CA LEU A 103 -0.38 8.31 1.76
C LEU A 103 -1.37 7.38 2.47
N TRP A 104 -2.68 7.62 2.31
CA TRP A 104 -3.71 6.74 2.88
C TRP A 104 -3.66 5.34 2.27
N ASN A 105 -3.51 5.25 0.95
CA ASN A 105 -3.34 3.98 0.26
C ASN A 105 -2.09 3.25 0.72
N ALA A 106 -0.97 3.94 0.91
CA ALA A 106 0.26 3.35 1.44
C ALA A 106 0.02 2.71 2.82
N MET A 107 -0.70 3.41 3.71
CA MET A 107 -0.96 2.89 5.06
C MET A 107 -2.00 1.76 5.09
N ILE A 108 -3.08 1.87 4.32
CA ILE A 108 -4.11 0.82 4.19
C ILE A 108 -3.47 -0.45 3.60
N THR A 109 -2.71 -0.31 2.51
CA THR A 109 -2.03 -1.45 1.88
C THR A 109 -0.94 -2.04 2.78
N ALA A 110 -0.26 -1.22 3.59
CA ALA A 110 0.74 -1.71 4.54
C ALA A 110 0.16 -2.75 5.51
N TYR A 111 -1.06 -2.52 6.03
CA TYR A 111 -1.74 -3.51 6.87
C TYR A 111 -2.03 -4.80 6.10
N THR A 112 -2.56 -4.69 4.88
CA THR A 112 -2.87 -5.86 4.04
C THR A 112 -1.65 -6.71 3.70
N GLN A 113 -0.49 -6.08 3.56
CA GLN A 113 0.78 -6.74 3.21
C GLN A 113 1.56 -7.24 4.44
N SER A 114 1.19 -6.81 5.65
CA SER A 114 1.94 -7.12 6.87
C SER A 114 1.85 -8.60 7.29
N GLY A 115 0.94 -9.38 6.69
CA GLY A 115 0.66 -10.77 7.10
C GLY A 115 -0.20 -10.87 8.38
N TYR A 116 -0.52 -9.74 9.03
CA TYR A 116 -1.30 -9.68 10.26
C TYR A 116 -2.71 -9.12 10.04
N VAL A 117 -3.27 -9.30 8.83
CA VAL A 117 -4.57 -8.75 8.45
C VAL A 117 -5.69 -9.17 9.39
N GLU A 118 -5.67 -10.42 9.86
CA GLU A 118 -6.68 -10.94 10.77
C GLU A 118 -6.68 -10.23 12.12
N LEU A 119 -5.51 -9.77 12.58
CA LEU A 119 -5.39 -9.02 13.85
C LEU A 119 -5.77 -7.55 13.69
N TYR A 120 -5.71 -7.01 12.47
CA TYR A 120 -5.85 -5.58 12.20
C TYR A 120 -7.02 -5.23 11.26
N CYS A 121 -7.97 -6.14 11.05
CA CYS A 121 -9.09 -5.91 10.13
C CYS A 121 -9.93 -4.69 10.54
N GLY A 122 -10.19 -4.54 11.85
CA GLY A 122 -10.89 -3.38 12.41
C GLY A 122 -10.10 -2.08 12.23
N GLU A 123 -8.78 -2.10 12.42
CA GLU A 123 -7.94 -0.93 12.18
C GLU A 123 -7.90 -0.51 10.71
N VAL A 124 -7.92 -1.46 9.77
CA VAL A 124 -7.98 -1.13 8.33
C VAL A 124 -9.29 -0.44 7.98
N VAL A 125 -10.42 -0.96 8.46
CA VAL A 125 -11.72 -0.32 8.24
C VAL A 125 -11.80 1.03 8.92
N SER A 126 -11.34 1.16 10.17
CA SER A 126 -11.28 2.44 10.89
C SER A 126 -10.41 3.47 10.15
N LEU A 127 -9.29 3.03 9.58
CA LEU A 127 -8.41 3.89 8.77
C LEU A 127 -9.12 4.34 7.49
N PHE A 128 -9.86 3.46 6.82
CA PHE A 128 -10.64 3.81 5.64
C PHE A 128 -11.82 4.76 5.97
N GLN A 129 -12.53 4.52 7.07
CA GLN A 129 -13.57 5.45 7.56
C GLN A 129 -12.98 6.84 7.82
N ARG A 130 -11.81 6.92 8.48
CA ARG A 130 -11.11 8.20 8.70
C ARG A 130 -10.70 8.89 7.40
N MET A 131 -10.27 8.13 6.39
CA MET A 131 -9.97 8.64 5.05
C MET A 131 -11.23 9.29 4.44
N CYS A 132 -12.38 8.60 4.50
CA CYS A 132 -13.66 9.10 4.01
C CYS A 132 -14.14 10.36 4.76
N LEU A 133 -14.00 10.38 6.10
CA LEU A 133 -14.37 11.53 6.93
C LEU A 133 -13.53 12.78 6.63
N GLN A 134 -12.31 12.61 6.12
CA GLN A 134 -11.48 13.73 5.62
C GLN A 134 -11.83 14.17 4.20
N GLY A 135 -12.89 13.62 3.59
CA GLY A 135 -13.29 13.92 2.21
C GLY A 135 -12.37 13.30 1.16
N ILE A 136 -11.49 12.37 1.54
CA ILE A 136 -10.55 11.74 0.63
C ILE A 136 -11.22 10.50 0.05
N ARG A 137 -11.42 10.50 -1.27
CA ARG A 137 -12.07 9.39 -1.97
C ARG A 137 -11.10 8.22 -2.16
N GLY A 138 -11.59 7.02 -1.86
CA GLY A 138 -10.92 5.78 -2.22
C GLY A 138 -10.84 5.62 -3.74
N ASN A 139 -9.80 4.92 -4.19
CA ASN A 139 -9.69 4.45 -5.58
C ASN A 139 -9.68 2.92 -5.62
N GLN A 140 -9.53 2.35 -6.81
CA GLN A 140 -9.47 0.90 -7.03
C GLN A 140 -8.53 0.19 -6.04
N VAL A 141 -7.32 0.72 -5.84
CA VAL A 141 -6.31 0.15 -4.92
C VAL A 141 -6.80 0.20 -3.46
N THR A 142 -7.44 1.30 -3.06
CA THR A 142 -8.04 1.43 -1.72
C THR A 142 -9.10 0.37 -1.49
N PHE A 143 -10.07 0.25 -2.40
CA PHE A 143 -11.18 -0.68 -2.25
C PHE A 143 -10.72 -2.14 -2.21
N VAL A 144 -9.81 -2.52 -3.11
CA VAL A 144 -9.22 -3.87 -3.10
C VAL A 144 -8.53 -4.16 -1.77
N ALA A 145 -7.77 -3.20 -1.23
CA ALA A 145 -7.07 -3.39 0.03
C ALA A 145 -8.03 -3.53 1.22
N VAL A 146 -9.03 -2.65 1.35
CA VAL A 146 -9.98 -2.68 2.47
C VAL A 146 -10.86 -3.94 2.41
N LEU A 147 -11.36 -4.32 1.23
CA LEU A 147 -12.16 -5.54 1.05
C LEU A 147 -11.36 -6.80 1.37
N ASN A 148 -10.08 -6.85 0.98
CA ASN A 148 -9.21 -7.97 1.34
C ASN A 148 -8.93 -8.03 2.86
N ALA A 149 -9.05 -6.91 3.58
CA ALA A 149 -8.92 -6.83 5.03
C ALA A 149 -10.19 -7.23 5.78
N CYS A 150 -11.35 -7.32 5.13
CA CYS A 150 -12.56 -7.86 5.72
C CYS A 150 -12.42 -9.38 5.89
N VAL A 151 -12.11 -9.80 7.12
CA VAL A 151 -11.91 -11.20 7.49
C VAL A 151 -13.00 -11.64 8.45
N GLY A 152 -13.85 -12.55 7.99
CA GLY A 152 -14.82 -13.28 8.82
C GLY A 152 -16.25 -12.72 8.82
N PRO A 153 -17.19 -13.43 9.46
CA PRO A 153 -18.62 -13.09 9.46
C PRO A 153 -18.95 -11.79 10.18
N SER A 154 -18.13 -11.39 11.15
CA SER A 154 -18.36 -10.16 11.94
C SER A 154 -18.21 -8.88 11.14
N MET A 155 -17.64 -8.96 9.92
CA MET A 155 -17.36 -7.80 9.07
C MET A 155 -18.46 -7.58 7.99
N ALA A 156 -19.62 -8.23 8.12
CA ALA A 156 -20.65 -8.22 7.08
C ALA A 156 -21.19 -6.81 6.80
N GLU A 157 -21.46 -6.04 7.86
CA GLU A 157 -21.96 -4.65 7.75
C GLU A 157 -20.92 -3.74 7.06
N GLU A 158 -19.64 -3.91 7.41
CA GLU A 158 -18.54 -3.18 6.79
C GLU A 158 -18.41 -3.50 5.31
N VAL A 159 -18.53 -4.79 4.94
CA VAL A 159 -18.44 -5.21 3.53
C VAL A 159 -19.59 -4.61 2.71
N GLU A 160 -20.82 -4.60 3.23
CA GLU A 160 -21.96 -3.96 2.57
C GLU A 160 -21.80 -2.45 2.44
N TRP A 161 -21.33 -1.78 3.49
CA TRP A 161 -21.02 -0.35 3.46
C TRP A 161 -19.93 -0.02 2.41
N ILE A 162 -18.84 -0.79 2.37
CA ILE A 162 -17.78 -0.62 1.37
C ILE A 162 -18.31 -0.87 -0.04
N HIS A 163 -19.15 -1.87 -0.25
CA HIS A 163 -19.76 -2.15 -1.54
C HIS A 163 -20.65 -0.98 -2.02
N GLY A 164 -21.43 -0.36 -1.12
CA GLY A 164 -22.17 0.87 -1.43
C GLY A 164 -21.25 1.97 -1.94
N LEU A 165 -20.12 2.20 -1.25
CA LEU A 165 -19.12 3.20 -1.66
C LEU A 165 -18.45 2.87 -3.00
N VAL A 166 -18.19 1.58 -3.29
CA VAL A 166 -17.66 1.13 -4.58
C VAL A 166 -18.62 1.50 -5.71
N THR A 167 -19.91 1.29 -5.50
CA THR A 167 -20.97 1.63 -6.45
C THR A 167 -21.07 3.15 -6.66
N GLU A 168 -21.14 3.93 -5.59
CA GLU A 168 -21.19 5.40 -5.63
C GLU A 168 -19.95 6.01 -6.29
N SER A 169 -18.79 5.37 -6.12
CA SER A 169 -17.51 5.83 -6.67
C SER A 169 -17.26 5.34 -8.11
N GLY A 170 -18.16 4.54 -8.68
CA GLY A 170 -18.07 4.06 -10.06
C GLY A 170 -17.10 2.89 -10.30
N PHE A 171 -16.63 2.20 -9.25
CA PHE A 171 -15.67 1.09 -9.37
C PHE A 171 -16.34 -0.30 -9.45
N GLN A 172 -17.66 -0.37 -9.50
CA GLN A 172 -18.43 -1.64 -9.55
C GLN A 172 -18.14 -2.52 -10.78
N GLY A 173 -17.64 -1.96 -11.87
CA GLY A 173 -17.28 -2.68 -13.10
C GLY A 173 -15.82 -3.18 -13.12
N GLU A 174 -15.00 -2.79 -12.15
CA GLU A 174 -13.58 -3.15 -12.14
C GLU A 174 -13.39 -4.60 -11.66
N LEU A 175 -12.83 -5.46 -12.51
CA LEU A 175 -12.63 -6.89 -12.22
C LEU A 175 -11.87 -7.14 -10.91
N LEU A 176 -10.85 -6.33 -10.61
CA LEU A 176 -10.08 -6.45 -9.37
C LEU A 176 -10.94 -6.16 -8.13
N VAL A 177 -11.85 -5.19 -8.23
CA VAL A 177 -12.77 -4.82 -7.13
C VAL A 177 -13.85 -5.88 -6.99
N GLN A 178 -14.43 -6.36 -8.09
CA GLN A 178 -15.39 -7.47 -8.10
C GLN A 178 -14.80 -8.74 -7.48
N THR A 179 -13.55 -9.08 -7.83
CA THR A 179 -12.83 -10.21 -7.24
C THR A 179 -12.63 -10.04 -5.73
N ALA A 180 -12.31 -8.83 -5.27
CA ALA A 180 -12.17 -8.53 -3.85
C ALA A 180 -13.52 -8.59 -3.11
N LEU A 181 -14.61 -8.11 -3.73
CA LEU A 181 -15.98 -8.19 -3.19
C LEU A 181 -16.42 -9.65 -3.02
N ILE A 182 -16.21 -10.49 -4.03
CA ILE A 182 -16.54 -11.93 -3.97
C ILE A 182 -15.83 -12.59 -2.78
N LYS A 183 -14.53 -12.33 -2.61
CA LYS A 183 -13.74 -12.85 -1.48
C LYS A 183 -14.26 -12.33 -0.14
N ALA A 184 -14.54 -11.04 -0.04
CA ALA A 184 -15.04 -10.40 1.18
C ALA A 184 -16.41 -10.96 1.59
N TYR A 185 -17.37 -11.01 0.67
CA TYR A 185 -18.70 -11.59 0.93
C TYR A 185 -18.65 -13.10 1.24
N GLY A 186 -17.77 -13.85 0.57
CA GLY A 186 -17.54 -15.26 0.89
C GLY A 186 -17.05 -15.46 2.33
N ARG A 187 -16.11 -14.61 2.80
CA ARG A 187 -15.62 -14.62 4.19
C ARG A 187 -16.68 -14.15 5.18
N ALA A 188 -17.53 -13.19 4.78
CA ALA A 188 -18.66 -12.70 5.56
C ALA A 188 -19.85 -13.68 5.62
N LYS A 189 -19.75 -14.86 5.00
CA LYS A 189 -20.83 -15.88 4.91
C LYS A 189 -22.09 -15.42 4.16
N LEU A 190 -21.95 -14.40 3.32
CA LEU A 190 -23.01 -13.89 2.44
C LEU A 190 -22.84 -14.44 1.01
N ALA A 191 -22.80 -15.77 0.89
CA ALA A 191 -22.46 -16.45 -0.36
C ALA A 191 -23.42 -16.10 -1.52
N GLY A 192 -24.69 -15.85 -1.24
CA GLY A 192 -25.67 -15.45 -2.27
C GLY A 192 -25.31 -14.14 -2.98
N ILE A 193 -24.74 -13.17 -2.26
CA ILE A 193 -24.27 -11.91 -2.86
C ILE A 193 -22.98 -12.16 -3.66
N ALA A 194 -22.05 -12.94 -3.11
CA ALA A 194 -20.81 -13.31 -3.80
C ALA A 194 -21.09 -13.99 -5.15
N THR A 195 -22.03 -14.94 -5.20
CA THR A 195 -22.44 -15.63 -6.43
C THR A 195 -23.07 -14.67 -7.44
N ARG A 196 -23.95 -13.75 -7.01
CA ARG A 196 -24.56 -12.76 -7.91
C ARG A 196 -23.51 -11.84 -8.55
N ILE A 197 -22.52 -11.39 -7.78
CA ILE A 197 -21.42 -10.57 -8.31
C ILE A 197 -20.61 -11.38 -9.32
N PHE A 198 -20.28 -12.64 -9.00
CA PHE A 198 -19.54 -13.53 -9.90
C PHE A 198 -20.28 -13.80 -11.22
N GLU A 199 -21.58 -14.06 -11.17
CA GLU A 199 -22.41 -14.28 -12.36
C GLU A 199 -22.50 -13.04 -13.25
N GLY A 200 -22.41 -11.84 -12.66
CA GLY A 200 -22.42 -10.56 -13.35
C GLY A 200 -21.10 -10.15 -14.01
N ILE A 201 -20.00 -10.90 -13.83
CA ILE A 201 -18.72 -10.60 -14.48
C ILE A 201 -18.83 -10.97 -15.97
N VAL A 202 -18.95 -9.95 -16.82
CA VAL A 202 -19.12 -10.08 -18.28
C VAL A 202 -17.82 -10.50 -18.98
N GLU A 203 -16.66 -10.07 -18.45
CA GLU A 203 -15.34 -10.50 -18.93
C GLU A 203 -14.96 -11.86 -18.31
N ARG A 204 -15.55 -12.92 -18.87
CA ARG A 204 -15.08 -14.29 -18.64
C ARG A 204 -13.79 -14.50 -19.44
N ASP A 205 -12.68 -13.94 -18.97
CA ASP A 205 -11.38 -14.30 -19.53
C ASP A 205 -11.13 -15.80 -19.26
N ILE A 206 -10.63 -16.49 -20.28
CA ILE A 206 -10.70 -17.95 -20.50
C ILE A 206 -10.08 -18.78 -19.35
N VAL A 207 -9.33 -18.14 -18.45
CA VAL A 207 -8.60 -18.74 -17.33
C VAL A 207 -9.49 -19.06 -16.12
N ALA A 208 -10.68 -18.46 -15.99
CA ALA A 208 -11.61 -18.73 -14.87
C ALA A 208 -12.14 -20.19 -14.85
N TRP A 209 -12.12 -20.89 -15.98
CA TRP A 209 -12.52 -22.29 -16.07
C TRP A 209 -11.52 -23.26 -15.44
N ASN A 210 -10.24 -22.89 -15.31
CA ASN A 210 -9.22 -23.80 -14.79
C ASN A 210 -9.10 -23.80 -13.26
N THR A 211 -9.90 -22.99 -12.55
CA THR A 211 -9.90 -22.93 -11.08
C THR A 211 -11.15 -23.55 -10.43
N MET A 212 -12.05 -24.18 -11.21
CA MET A 212 -13.18 -24.96 -10.69
C MET A 212 -13.17 -26.42 -11.20
N VAL A 213 -12.02 -27.08 -11.03
CA VAL A 213 -11.92 -28.56 -10.95
C VAL A 213 -11.22 -28.91 -9.64
#